data_AF-N0DXI6-F1
#
_entry.id   AF-N0DXI6-F1
#
_cell.length_a   1.000
_cell.length_b   1.000
_cell.length_c   1.000
_cell.angle_alpha   90.00
_cell.angle_beta   90.00
_cell.angle_gamma   90.00
#
_symmetry.space_group_name_H-M   'P 1'
#
loop_
_entity.id
_entity.type
_entity.pdbx_description
1 polymer ?
#
loop_
_entity_poly.entity_id
_entity_poly.type
_entity_poly.pdbx_seq_one_letter_code
_entity_poly.pdbx_strand_id
1 'polypeptide(L)'
;MSPVFDCTTAEGLADALSKVAGGVRDGQLVVLPTDTVYGIGADAFSVDAVASLLAAKGRGREMPPPVLIADARVIDGLATDVPDWAQALVERWWPGPLTLVLRAQPSLMWDLGETDGTVALRVPDDAIARAILNEVGPMAVSSANRTGNPASRTVVEAAAQLGTSVTFYLDGGPSRGGLASTIVDCTGEEPIILREGALGADEIREVVEAFRSQRVTTDRQTDALELPGEPHPDPTAEDTQR
;
A
#
# COMPACT_ATOMS: atom_id res chain seq x y z
N MET A 1 -21.82 8.13 -22.47
CA MET A 1 -21.31 8.89 -21.31
C MET A 1 -20.95 7.85 -20.27
N SER A 2 -19.74 7.91 -19.70
CA SER A 2 -19.33 6.96 -18.66
C SER A 2 -20.26 7.09 -17.44
N PRO A 3 -20.83 6.00 -16.90
CA PRO A 3 -21.70 6.07 -15.74
C PRO A 3 -21.00 6.64 -14.51
N VAL A 4 -21.71 7.49 -13.78
CA VAL A 4 -21.35 7.96 -12.44
C VAL A 4 -22.27 7.26 -11.44
N PHE A 5 -21.69 6.60 -10.45
CA PHE A 5 -22.41 5.96 -9.36
C PHE A 5 -22.33 6.83 -8.11
N ASP A 6 -23.49 7.10 -7.50
CA ASP A 6 -23.54 7.77 -6.19
C ASP A 6 -23.26 6.77 -5.07
N CYS A 7 -21.99 6.63 -4.72
CA CYS A 7 -21.52 5.73 -3.67
C CYS A 7 -21.65 6.34 -2.26
N THR A 8 -22.25 7.52 -2.11
CA THR A 8 -22.58 8.09 -0.80
C THR A 8 -23.78 7.38 -0.14
N THR A 9 -24.53 6.61 -0.93
CA THR A 9 -25.64 5.78 -0.47
C THR A 9 -25.27 4.30 -0.50
N ALA A 10 -25.84 3.50 0.41
CA ALA A 10 -25.62 2.05 0.43
C ALA A 10 -26.11 1.35 -0.84
N GLU A 11 -27.23 1.82 -1.41
CA GLU A 11 -27.79 1.27 -2.64
C GLU A 11 -26.90 1.58 -3.85
N GLY A 12 -26.42 2.81 -3.99
CA GLY A 12 -25.53 3.18 -5.08
C GLY A 12 -24.16 2.53 -4.99
N LEU A 13 -23.61 2.35 -3.77
CA LEU A 13 -22.39 1.56 -3.57
C LEU A 13 -22.59 0.09 -3.96
N ALA A 14 -23.72 -0.53 -3.59
CA ALA A 14 -24.01 -1.92 -3.95
C ALA A 14 -24.15 -2.10 -5.47
N ASP A 15 -24.81 -1.17 -6.16
CA ASP A 15 -24.91 -1.19 -7.63
C ASP A 15 -23.53 -1.00 -8.29
N ALA A 16 -22.71 -0.10 -7.76
CA ALA A 16 -21.35 0.12 -8.23
C ALA A 16 -20.47 -1.13 -8.08
N LEU A 17 -20.49 -1.78 -6.92
CA LEU A 17 -19.63 -2.93 -6.62
C LEU A 17 -19.72 -4.02 -7.68
N SER A 18 -20.94 -4.49 -7.98
CA SER A 18 -21.13 -5.57 -8.95
C SER A 18 -20.66 -5.20 -10.36
N LYS A 19 -20.94 -3.98 -10.82
CA LYS A 19 -20.62 -3.51 -12.18
C LYS A 19 -19.14 -3.20 -12.35
N VAL A 20 -18.56 -2.48 -11.38
CA VAL A 20 -17.13 -2.13 -11.38
C VAL A 20 -16.29 -3.39 -11.27
N ALA A 21 -16.68 -4.35 -10.42
CA ALA A 21 -15.91 -5.58 -10.27
C ALA A 21 -15.80 -6.38 -11.56
N GLY A 22 -16.92 -6.56 -12.27
CA GLY A 22 -16.92 -7.19 -13.58
C GLY A 22 -16.06 -6.41 -14.58
N GLY A 23 -16.29 -5.11 -14.69
CA GLY A 23 -15.59 -4.30 -15.68
C GLY A 23 -14.08 -4.16 -15.42
N VAL A 24 -13.64 -4.04 -14.17
CA VAL A 24 -12.20 -3.98 -13.84
C VAL A 24 -11.52 -5.31 -14.15
N ARG A 25 -12.16 -6.45 -13.88
CA ARG A 25 -11.66 -7.78 -14.29
C ARG A 25 -11.59 -7.91 -15.82
N ASP A 26 -12.47 -7.21 -16.55
CA ASP A 26 -12.43 -7.08 -18.01
C ASP A 26 -11.44 -6.01 -18.51
N GLY A 27 -10.60 -5.46 -17.64
CA GLY A 27 -9.55 -4.49 -17.96
C GLY A 27 -10.02 -3.03 -18.06
N GLN A 28 -11.24 -2.72 -17.63
CA GLN A 28 -11.78 -1.36 -17.67
C GLN A 28 -11.29 -0.53 -16.48
N LEU A 29 -11.15 0.78 -16.72
CA LEU A 29 -10.69 1.72 -15.70
C LEU A 29 -11.85 2.26 -14.85
N VAL A 30 -11.56 2.50 -13.57
CA VAL A 30 -12.49 3.12 -12.62
C VAL A 30 -11.85 4.32 -11.94
N VAL A 31 -12.62 5.38 -11.72
CA VAL A 31 -12.27 6.46 -10.82
C VAL A 31 -12.96 6.24 -9.48
N LEU A 32 -12.20 6.31 -8.38
CA LEU A 32 -12.66 6.05 -7.02
C LEU A 32 -12.16 7.11 -6.03
N PRO A 33 -12.93 7.44 -4.97
CA PRO A 33 -12.47 8.29 -3.89
C PRO A 33 -11.35 7.62 -3.08
N THR A 34 -10.52 8.41 -2.41
CA THR A 34 -9.63 7.93 -1.33
C THR A 34 -9.59 8.96 -0.20
N ASP A 35 -8.97 8.62 0.93
CA ASP A 35 -8.71 9.55 2.04
C ASP A 35 -7.80 10.71 1.65
N THR A 36 -7.05 10.61 0.54
CA THR A 36 -6.13 11.65 0.05
C THR A 36 -6.74 12.46 -1.10
N VAL A 37 -6.74 11.90 -2.30
CA VAL A 37 -7.28 12.48 -3.54
C VAL A 37 -8.02 11.39 -4.30
N TYR A 38 -8.84 11.74 -5.30
CA TYR A 38 -9.44 10.72 -6.16
C TYR A 38 -8.35 9.96 -6.92
N GLY A 39 -8.57 8.66 -7.11
CA GLY A 39 -7.71 7.76 -7.86
C GLY A 39 -8.35 7.31 -9.16
N ILE A 40 -7.55 7.06 -10.20
CA ILE A 40 -7.88 6.22 -11.34
C ILE A 40 -7.22 4.85 -11.11
N GLY A 41 -8.01 3.80 -11.19
CA GLY A 41 -7.62 2.44 -10.86
C GLY A 41 -7.83 1.46 -12.01
N ALA A 42 -6.99 0.43 -12.03
CA ALA A 42 -7.02 -0.72 -12.93
C ALA A 42 -6.68 -1.98 -12.12
N ASP A 43 -7.02 -3.15 -12.65
CA ASP A 43 -6.52 -4.42 -12.10
C ASP A 43 -4.98 -4.42 -12.14
N ALA A 44 -4.33 -4.66 -10.99
CA ALA A 44 -2.87 -4.66 -10.88
C ALA A 44 -2.21 -5.83 -11.64
N PHE A 45 -2.95 -6.91 -11.91
CA PHE A 45 -2.44 -8.10 -12.59
C PHE A 45 -2.70 -8.09 -14.10
N SER A 46 -3.44 -7.10 -14.61
CA SER A 46 -3.71 -6.96 -16.04
C SER A 46 -2.75 -5.95 -16.67
N VAL A 47 -1.76 -6.46 -17.42
CA VAL A 47 -0.77 -5.65 -18.15
C VAL A 47 -1.46 -4.60 -19.04
N ASP A 48 -2.51 -5.02 -19.76
CA ASP A 48 -3.25 -4.14 -20.68
C ASP A 48 -4.04 -3.05 -19.92
N ALA A 49 -4.60 -3.39 -18.76
CA ALA A 49 -5.33 -2.43 -17.92
C ALA A 49 -4.38 -1.39 -17.30
N VAL A 50 -3.21 -1.82 -16.83
CA VAL A 50 -2.17 -0.91 -16.33
C VAL A 50 -1.66 0.00 -17.44
N ALA A 51 -1.41 -0.54 -18.64
CA ALA A 51 -1.04 0.26 -19.80
C ALA A 51 -2.11 1.31 -20.15
N SER A 52 -3.39 0.93 -20.09
CA SER A 52 -4.52 1.84 -20.30
C SER A 52 -4.59 2.94 -19.23
N LEU A 53 -4.32 2.61 -17.97
CA LEU A 53 -4.23 3.59 -16.88
C LEU A 53 -3.12 4.62 -17.12
N LEU A 54 -1.91 4.16 -17.48
CA LEU A 54 -0.78 5.04 -17.77
C LEU A 54 -1.07 5.95 -18.97
N ALA A 55 -1.65 5.38 -20.04
CA ALA A 55 -2.04 6.12 -21.23
C ALA A 55 -3.10 7.19 -20.93
N ALA A 56 -4.13 6.88 -20.13
CA ALA A 56 -5.16 7.83 -19.73
C ALA A 56 -4.59 9.04 -18.96
N LYS A 57 -3.47 8.85 -18.25
CA LYS A 57 -2.78 9.93 -17.53
C LYS A 57 -1.76 10.69 -18.39
N GLY A 58 -1.37 10.16 -19.54
CA GLY A 58 -0.23 10.63 -20.31
C GLY A 58 1.08 10.40 -19.55
N ARG A 59 1.27 9.21 -18.98
CA ARG A 59 2.52 8.76 -18.36
C ARG A 59 3.14 7.63 -19.20
N GLY A 60 4.47 7.58 -19.21
CA GLY A 60 5.17 6.38 -19.64
C GLY A 60 5.33 5.39 -18.49
N ARG A 61 6.15 4.37 -18.71
CA ARG A 61 6.36 3.24 -17.81
C ARG A 61 7.32 3.56 -16.65
N GLU A 62 8.04 4.67 -16.73
CA GLU A 62 9.01 5.17 -15.75
C GLU A 62 8.38 5.67 -14.44
N MET A 63 7.05 5.83 -14.40
CA MET A 63 6.31 6.24 -13.20
C MET A 63 5.26 5.17 -12.84
N PRO A 64 5.68 4.01 -12.34
CA PRO A 64 4.77 2.94 -11.98
C PRO A 64 3.74 3.41 -10.93
N PRO A 65 2.45 3.05 -11.06
CA PRO A 65 1.44 3.39 -10.08
C PRO A 65 1.61 2.52 -8.82
N PRO A 66 1.31 3.05 -7.62
CA PRO A 66 1.16 2.21 -6.45
C PRO A 66 -0.02 1.25 -6.61
N VAL A 67 0.06 0.12 -5.93
CA VAL A 67 -1.03 -0.85 -5.80
C VAL A 67 -1.75 -0.60 -4.47
N LEU A 68 -3.05 -0.32 -4.57
CA LEU A 68 -3.91 -0.25 -3.40
C LEU A 68 -4.46 -1.65 -3.08
N ILE A 69 -4.54 -1.94 -1.79
CA ILE A 69 -5.07 -3.18 -1.23
C ILE A 69 -6.12 -2.87 -0.16
N ALA A 70 -7.08 -3.77 0.03
CA ALA A 70 -8.18 -3.53 0.96
C ALA A 70 -7.80 -3.71 2.43
N ASP A 71 -6.78 -4.53 2.70
CA ASP A 71 -6.39 -4.97 4.04
C ASP A 71 -4.87 -5.16 4.10
N ALA A 72 -4.27 -4.78 5.22
CA ALA A 72 -2.82 -4.84 5.42
C ALA A 72 -2.27 -6.26 5.30
N ARG A 73 -3.04 -7.30 5.67
CA ARG A 73 -2.63 -8.71 5.59
C ARG A 73 -2.32 -9.19 4.17
N VAL A 74 -2.78 -8.46 3.16
CA VAL A 74 -2.48 -8.77 1.74
C VAL A 74 -1.00 -8.50 1.42
N ILE A 75 -0.30 -7.71 2.23
CA ILE A 75 1.13 -7.38 2.06
C ILE A 75 2.00 -8.64 1.91
N ASP A 76 1.75 -9.68 2.71
CA ASP A 76 2.55 -10.91 2.75
C ASP A 76 2.44 -11.74 1.46
N GLY A 77 1.37 -11.52 0.68
CA GLY A 77 1.19 -12.15 -0.63
C GLY A 77 1.81 -11.34 -1.78
N LEU A 78 2.11 -10.06 -1.56
CA LEU A 78 2.52 -9.10 -2.60
C LEU A 78 3.98 -8.65 -2.49
N ALA A 79 4.56 -8.73 -1.29
CA ALA A 79 5.91 -8.29 -1.00
C ALA A 79 6.70 -9.34 -0.21
N THR A 80 8.02 -9.29 -0.34
CA THR A 80 8.98 -10.10 0.41
C THR A 80 9.91 -9.20 1.22
N ASP A 81 10.59 -9.79 2.21
CA ASP A 81 11.63 -9.12 3.00
C ASP A 81 11.17 -7.81 3.65
N VAL A 82 9.89 -7.76 4.09
CA VAL A 82 9.32 -6.59 4.74
C VAL A 82 9.98 -6.39 6.12
N PRO A 83 10.72 -5.30 6.36
CA PRO A 83 11.37 -5.11 7.65
C PRO A 83 10.34 -4.93 8.78
N ASP A 84 10.64 -5.44 9.97
CA ASP A 84 9.75 -5.30 11.14
C ASP A 84 9.42 -3.82 11.45
N TRP A 85 10.38 -2.91 11.23
CA TRP A 85 10.13 -1.48 11.44
C TRP A 85 9.13 -0.92 10.42
N ALA A 86 9.05 -1.49 9.21
CA ALA A 86 8.05 -1.13 8.21
C ALA A 86 6.67 -1.68 8.59
N GLN A 87 6.61 -2.87 9.22
CA GLN A 87 5.37 -3.39 9.82
C GLN A 87 4.85 -2.46 10.93
N ALA A 88 5.73 -1.88 11.75
CA ALA A 88 5.31 -0.88 12.74
C ALA A 88 4.70 0.37 12.08
N LEU A 89 5.18 0.78 10.90
CA LEU A 89 4.55 1.86 10.13
C LEU A 89 3.16 1.45 9.59
N VAL A 90 3.02 0.21 9.11
CA VAL A 90 1.75 -0.37 8.66
C VAL A 90 0.74 -0.37 9.81
N GLU A 91 1.09 -0.90 10.97
CA GLU A 91 0.22 -0.94 12.15
C GLU A 91 -0.22 0.46 12.58
N ARG A 92 0.64 1.46 12.41
CA ARG A 92 0.37 2.83 12.83
C ARG A 92 -0.54 3.59 11.87
N TRP A 93 -0.38 3.40 10.56
CA TRP A 93 -0.97 4.29 9.55
C TRP A 93 -1.76 3.60 8.44
N TRP A 94 -1.88 2.27 8.45
CA TRP A 94 -2.81 1.57 7.57
C TRP A 94 -4.06 1.13 8.33
N PRO A 95 -5.27 1.38 7.79
CA PRO A 95 -5.58 2.19 6.61
C PRO A 95 -5.19 3.67 6.77
N GLY A 96 -4.72 4.31 5.69
CA GLY A 96 -4.38 5.74 5.73
C GLY A 96 -3.43 6.23 4.64
N PRO A 97 -2.80 7.41 4.84
CA PRO A 97 -2.09 8.14 3.80
C PRO A 97 -0.60 7.75 3.69
N LEU A 98 -0.24 6.52 4.04
CA LEU A 98 1.11 5.99 3.90
C LEU A 98 1.20 5.03 2.71
N THR A 99 2.21 5.19 1.87
CA THR A 99 2.59 4.24 0.82
C THR A 99 3.98 3.70 1.10
N LEU A 100 4.15 2.39 1.08
CA LEU A 100 5.44 1.73 1.32
C LEU A 100 5.96 1.13 0.01
N VAL A 101 7.20 1.44 -0.37
CA VAL A 101 7.90 0.74 -1.45
C VAL A 101 8.65 -0.44 -0.85
N LEU A 102 8.36 -1.64 -1.35
CA LEU A 102 8.83 -2.91 -0.83
C LEU A 102 9.38 -3.77 -1.97
N ARG A 103 10.14 -4.82 -1.64
CA ARG A 103 10.54 -5.81 -2.63
C ARG A 103 9.30 -6.59 -3.07
N ALA A 104 9.04 -6.63 -4.36
CA ALA A 104 7.87 -7.35 -4.89
C ALA A 104 8.07 -8.86 -4.75
N GLN A 105 6.98 -9.57 -4.46
CA GLN A 105 6.99 -11.03 -4.40
C GLN A 105 7.39 -11.61 -5.78
N PRO A 106 8.52 -12.33 -5.91
CA PRO A 106 9.06 -12.73 -7.22
C PRO A 106 8.18 -13.71 -8.01
N SER A 107 7.29 -14.43 -7.31
CA SER A 107 6.35 -15.37 -7.93
C SER A 107 5.14 -14.68 -8.57
N LEU A 108 4.94 -13.38 -8.35
CA LEU A 108 3.84 -12.64 -8.96
C LEU A 108 4.19 -12.21 -10.38
N MET A 109 3.25 -12.50 -11.29
CA MET A 109 3.30 -12.04 -12.67
C MET A 109 2.39 -10.81 -12.78
N TRP A 110 2.99 -9.63 -12.72
CA TRP A 110 2.34 -8.36 -13.01
C TRP A 110 3.30 -7.44 -13.79
N ASP A 111 2.76 -6.47 -14.49
CA ASP A 111 3.53 -5.43 -15.15
C ASP A 111 2.97 -4.06 -14.76
N LEU A 112 3.61 -3.47 -13.74
CA LEU A 112 3.25 -2.16 -13.22
C LEU A 112 4.04 -1.03 -13.91
N GLY A 113 4.92 -1.35 -14.87
CA GLY A 113 5.91 -0.44 -15.43
C GLY A 113 7.33 -0.79 -14.99
N GLU A 114 8.23 0.20 -15.03
CA GLU A 114 9.63 0.05 -14.63
C GLU A 114 9.76 0.17 -13.12
N THR A 115 9.62 -0.95 -12.39
CA THR A 115 9.63 -0.97 -10.92
C THR A 115 10.94 -1.42 -10.27
N ASP A 116 11.91 -1.90 -11.06
CA ASP A 116 13.18 -2.46 -10.56
C ASP A 116 13.00 -3.54 -9.47
N GLY A 117 12.00 -4.40 -9.64
CA GLY A 117 11.69 -5.49 -8.70
C GLY A 117 11.02 -5.03 -7.39
N THR A 118 10.54 -3.78 -7.34
CA THR A 118 9.80 -3.24 -6.19
C THR A 118 8.31 -3.11 -6.47
N VAL A 119 7.53 -2.89 -5.42
CA VAL A 119 6.12 -2.53 -5.49
C VAL A 119 5.80 -1.50 -4.42
N ALA A 120 5.04 -0.47 -4.78
CA ALA A 120 4.52 0.52 -3.84
C ALA A 120 3.11 0.09 -3.38
N LEU A 121 2.92 -0.20 -2.10
CA LEU A 121 1.67 -0.68 -1.52
C LEU A 121 1.03 0.36 -0.60
N ARG A 122 -0.31 0.37 -0.52
CA ARG A 122 -1.08 1.17 0.44
C ARG A 122 -2.46 0.59 0.70
N VAL A 123 -2.92 0.68 1.96
CA VAL A 123 -4.34 0.51 2.32
C VAL A 123 -4.98 1.90 2.46
N PRO A 124 -5.90 2.33 1.59
CA PRO A 124 -6.55 3.64 1.71
C PRO A 124 -7.55 3.66 2.87
N ASP A 125 -7.65 4.78 3.59
CA ASP A 125 -8.67 5.00 4.63
C ASP A 125 -9.98 5.57 4.05
N ASP A 126 -10.51 4.88 3.04
CA ASP A 126 -11.78 5.23 2.43
C ASP A 126 -12.65 3.98 2.30
N ALA A 127 -13.85 4.03 2.87
CA ALA A 127 -14.74 2.89 2.92
C ALA A 127 -15.20 2.43 1.53
N ILE A 128 -15.40 3.35 0.59
CA ILE A 128 -15.80 3.05 -0.79
C ILE A 128 -14.61 2.40 -1.50
N ALA A 129 -13.41 2.98 -1.37
CA ALA A 129 -12.20 2.40 -1.95
C ALA A 129 -11.95 0.97 -1.44
N ARG A 130 -11.99 0.76 -0.13
CA ARG A 130 -11.79 -0.57 0.47
C ARG A 130 -12.88 -1.56 0.07
N ALA A 131 -14.13 -1.12 -0.08
CA ALA A 131 -15.20 -1.99 -0.57
C ALA A 131 -14.93 -2.48 -2.00
N ILE A 132 -14.52 -1.58 -2.89
CA ILE A 132 -14.14 -1.93 -4.27
C ILE A 132 -12.93 -2.85 -4.29
N LEU A 133 -11.88 -2.54 -3.52
CA LEU A 133 -10.67 -3.35 -3.43
C LEU A 133 -10.93 -4.75 -2.85
N ASN A 134 -11.87 -4.88 -1.91
CA ASN A 134 -12.27 -6.19 -1.37
C ASN A 134 -12.94 -7.07 -2.43
N GLU A 135 -13.73 -6.47 -3.32
CA GLU A 135 -14.44 -7.19 -4.37
C GLU A 135 -13.53 -7.47 -5.58
N VAL A 136 -12.71 -6.52 -5.99
CA VAL A 136 -11.83 -6.63 -7.17
C VAL A 136 -10.54 -7.39 -6.85
N GLY A 137 -9.92 -7.10 -5.71
CA GLY A 137 -8.54 -7.46 -5.39
C GLY A 137 -7.58 -6.26 -5.50
N PRO A 138 -6.25 -6.50 -5.46
CA PRO A 138 -5.24 -5.47 -5.60
C PRO A 138 -5.38 -4.67 -6.90
N MET A 139 -5.36 -3.35 -6.81
CA MET A 139 -5.52 -2.46 -7.96
C MET A 139 -4.35 -1.52 -8.10
N ALA A 140 -3.82 -1.39 -9.32
CA ALA A 140 -2.91 -0.31 -9.66
C ALA A 140 -3.71 1.00 -9.66
N VAL A 141 -3.35 1.96 -8.80
CA VAL A 141 -4.08 3.22 -8.66
C VAL A 141 -3.13 4.39 -8.69
N SER A 142 -3.46 5.41 -9.47
CA SER A 142 -2.77 6.70 -9.45
C SER A 142 -3.77 7.83 -9.29
N SER A 143 -3.32 9.05 -8.98
CA SER A 143 -4.23 10.18 -8.81
C SER A 143 -5.08 10.44 -10.07
N ALA A 144 -6.34 10.80 -9.92
CA ALA A 144 -7.31 10.95 -11.02
C ALA A 144 -7.16 12.29 -11.77
N ASN A 145 -5.96 12.55 -12.28
CA ASN A 145 -5.61 13.75 -13.04
C ASN A 145 -4.64 13.40 -14.17
N ARG A 146 -4.64 14.24 -15.22
CA ARG A 146 -3.60 14.18 -16.25
C ARG A 146 -2.27 14.68 -15.68
N THR A 147 -1.17 14.14 -16.18
CA THR A 147 0.18 14.59 -15.78
C THR A 147 0.32 16.11 -15.94
N GLY A 148 0.86 16.77 -14.92
CA GLY A 148 1.03 18.23 -14.88
C GLY A 148 -0.16 19.02 -14.32
N ASN A 149 -1.35 18.41 -14.23
CA ASN A 149 -2.53 19.06 -13.67
C ASN A 149 -2.68 18.81 -12.16
N PRO A 150 -3.44 19.65 -11.42
CA PRO A 150 -3.80 19.39 -10.03
C PRO A 150 -4.53 18.06 -9.85
N ALA A 151 -4.29 17.41 -8.70
CA ALA A 151 -5.00 16.19 -8.33
C ALA A 151 -6.49 16.49 -8.07
N SER A 152 -7.35 15.62 -8.58
CA SER A 152 -8.81 15.76 -8.41
C SER A 152 -9.24 15.39 -7.00
N ARG A 153 -10.11 16.20 -6.42
CA ARG A 153 -10.72 16.02 -5.08
C ARG A 153 -12.20 15.67 -5.16
N THR A 154 -12.81 15.79 -6.32
CA THR A 154 -14.19 15.38 -6.57
C THR A 154 -14.28 14.52 -7.83
N VAL A 155 -15.35 13.75 -7.94
CA VAL A 155 -15.62 12.97 -9.16
C VAL A 155 -15.78 13.87 -10.38
N VAL A 156 -16.32 15.07 -10.21
CA VAL A 156 -16.54 16.06 -11.29
C VAL A 156 -15.21 16.55 -11.85
N GLU A 157 -14.25 16.89 -10.97
CA GLU A 157 -12.90 17.25 -11.39
C GLU A 157 -12.20 16.10 -12.12
N ALA A 158 -12.33 14.87 -11.60
CA ALA A 158 -11.76 13.69 -12.24
C ALA A 158 -12.37 13.45 -13.63
N ALA A 159 -13.69 13.55 -13.77
CA ALA A 159 -14.40 13.39 -15.03
C ALA A 159 -14.03 14.49 -16.05
N ALA A 160 -13.82 15.72 -15.61
CA ALA A 160 -13.35 16.80 -16.47
C ALA A 160 -11.94 16.53 -17.03
N GLN A 161 -11.09 15.84 -16.27
CA GLN A 161 -9.73 15.49 -16.70
C GLN A 161 -9.66 14.21 -17.53
N LEU A 162 -10.40 13.18 -17.17
CA LEU A 162 -10.24 11.83 -17.71
C LEU A 162 -11.35 11.44 -18.71
N GLY A 163 -12.52 12.07 -18.63
CA GLY A 163 -13.61 11.92 -19.59
C GLY A 163 -13.92 10.48 -19.97
N THR A 164 -13.97 10.20 -21.28
CA THR A 164 -14.31 8.88 -21.82
C THR A 164 -13.17 7.86 -21.74
N SER A 165 -11.98 8.23 -21.25
CA SER A 165 -10.88 7.28 -21.03
C SER A 165 -11.13 6.34 -19.86
N VAL A 166 -12.12 6.63 -19.00
CA VAL A 166 -12.50 5.81 -17.84
C VAL A 166 -13.94 5.37 -17.99
N THR A 167 -14.20 4.09 -17.69
CA THR A 167 -15.52 3.49 -17.84
C THR A 167 -16.43 3.80 -16.66
N PHE A 168 -15.91 3.75 -15.43
CA PHE A 168 -16.71 3.94 -14.22
C PHE A 168 -16.21 5.11 -13.38
N TYR A 169 -17.13 5.91 -12.87
CA TYR A 169 -16.84 7.00 -11.95
C TYR A 169 -17.63 6.80 -10.66
N LEU A 170 -16.94 6.70 -9.52
CA LEU A 170 -17.57 6.51 -8.21
C LEU A 170 -17.57 7.85 -7.48
N ASP A 171 -18.75 8.41 -7.25
CA ASP A 171 -18.91 9.60 -6.43
C ASP A 171 -19.00 9.21 -4.95
N GLY A 172 -17.95 9.50 -4.21
CA GLY A 172 -17.92 9.36 -2.75
C GLY A 172 -18.02 10.70 -2.02
N GLY A 173 -18.38 11.77 -2.72
CA GLY A 173 -18.23 13.14 -2.23
C GLY A 173 -16.78 13.63 -2.25
N PRO A 174 -16.50 14.84 -1.75
CA PRO A 174 -15.15 15.41 -1.77
C PRO A 174 -14.15 14.60 -0.94
N SER A 175 -12.92 14.42 -1.47
CA SER A 175 -11.84 13.77 -0.72
C SER A 175 -11.50 14.56 0.54
N ARG A 176 -11.40 13.84 1.66
CA ARG A 176 -11.17 14.43 2.99
C ARG A 176 -9.76 15.00 3.12
N GLY A 177 -8.79 14.38 2.45
CA GLY A 177 -7.41 14.83 2.37
C GLY A 177 -7.19 15.96 1.36
N GLY A 178 -6.14 16.75 1.60
CA GLY A 178 -5.65 17.79 0.69
C GLY A 178 -4.26 17.52 0.11
N LEU A 179 -3.54 16.54 0.67
CA LEU A 179 -2.19 16.14 0.24
C LEU A 179 -2.21 14.67 -0.18
N ALA A 180 -1.29 14.31 -1.09
CA ALA A 180 -1.09 12.92 -1.49
C ALA A 180 -0.47 12.10 -0.34
N SER A 181 -0.43 10.78 -0.49
CA SER A 181 0.22 9.92 0.51
C SER A 181 1.72 10.22 0.63
N THR A 182 2.27 10.01 1.83
CA THR A 182 3.72 9.96 2.02
C THR A 182 4.23 8.63 1.47
N ILE A 183 5.33 8.65 0.71
CA ILE A 183 5.95 7.46 0.11
C ILE A 183 7.28 7.21 0.79
N VAL A 184 7.41 6.03 1.40
CA VAL A 184 8.63 5.58 2.10
C VAL A 184 9.16 4.33 1.42
N ASP A 185 10.41 4.37 1.00
CA ASP A 185 11.16 3.20 0.56
C ASP A 185 11.66 2.41 1.76
N CYS A 186 11.28 1.13 1.79
CA CYS A 186 11.57 0.16 2.83
C CYS A 186 12.39 -1.02 2.31
N THR A 187 13.05 -0.87 1.16
CA THR A 187 13.86 -1.93 0.54
C THR A 187 15.28 -2.03 1.10
N GLY A 188 15.69 -1.09 1.96
CA GLY A 188 16.97 -1.06 2.66
C GLY A 188 16.82 -1.13 4.19
N GLU A 189 17.94 -1.00 4.90
CA GLU A 189 17.97 -1.05 6.37
C GLU A 189 17.33 0.19 7.04
N GLU A 190 17.40 1.33 6.35
CA GLU A 190 16.88 2.62 6.80
C GLU A 190 15.73 3.09 5.90
N PRO A 191 14.68 3.73 6.45
CA PRO A 191 13.61 4.31 5.66
C PRO A 191 14.12 5.49 4.82
N ILE A 192 13.80 5.50 3.53
CA ILE A 192 14.05 6.66 2.66
C ILE A 192 12.72 7.26 2.23
N ILE A 193 12.49 8.54 2.58
CA ILE A 193 11.27 9.23 2.16
C ILE A 193 11.45 9.70 0.70
N LEU A 194 10.74 9.05 -0.21
CA LEU A 194 10.75 9.38 -1.64
C LEU A 194 9.83 10.57 -1.96
N ARG A 195 8.76 10.71 -1.17
CA ARG A 195 7.83 11.84 -1.27
C ARG A 195 7.21 12.13 0.09
N GLU A 196 7.39 13.34 0.58
CA GLU A 196 6.61 13.85 1.71
C GLU A 196 5.19 14.21 1.26
N GLY A 197 4.20 13.75 2.01
CA GLY A 197 2.78 13.89 1.71
C GLY A 197 2.00 14.33 2.94
N ALA A 198 0.92 13.63 3.27
CA ALA A 198 0.11 13.93 4.45
C ALA A 198 0.81 13.61 5.79
N LEU A 199 1.87 12.81 5.77
CA LEU A 199 2.72 12.50 6.94
C LEU A 199 4.10 13.14 6.75
N GLY A 200 4.55 13.90 7.75
CA GLY A 200 5.86 14.55 7.75
C GLY A 200 7.00 13.58 8.06
N ALA A 201 8.23 13.96 7.67
CA ALA A 201 9.40 13.11 7.86
C ALA A 201 9.70 12.78 9.33
N ASP A 202 9.43 13.71 10.24
CA ASP A 202 9.65 13.52 11.68
C ASP A 202 8.70 12.48 12.26
N GLU A 203 7.44 12.46 11.79
CA GLU A 203 6.46 11.44 12.20
C GLU A 203 6.93 10.04 11.79
N ILE A 204 7.40 9.87 10.54
CA ILE A 204 7.96 8.58 10.05
C ILE A 204 9.11 8.13 10.94
N ARG A 205 10.05 9.04 11.23
CA ARG A 205 11.25 8.74 12.00
C ARG A 205 10.90 8.34 13.43
N GLU A 206 9.97 9.03 14.07
CA GLU A 206 9.56 8.75 15.45
C GLU A 206 9.07 7.31 15.62
N VAL A 207 8.26 6.79 14.69
CA VAL A 207 7.77 5.41 14.75
C VAL A 207 8.92 4.40 14.60
N VAL A 208 9.83 4.65 13.66
CA VAL A 208 10.98 3.76 13.41
C VAL A 208 11.95 3.75 14.60
N GLU A 209 12.24 4.91 15.19
CA GLU A 209 13.09 5.02 16.38
C GLU A 209 12.46 4.39 17.62
N ALA A 210 11.14 4.57 17.80
CA ALA A 210 10.41 3.94 18.89
C ALA A 210 10.46 2.41 18.78
N PHE A 211 10.25 1.86 17.58
CA PHE A 211 10.37 0.43 17.32
C PHE A 211 11.77 -0.11 17.65
N ARG A 212 12.82 0.55 17.16
CA ARG A 212 14.21 0.15 17.41
C ARG A 212 14.56 0.19 18.90
N SER A 213 14.09 1.21 19.62
CA SER A 213 14.33 1.35 21.06
C SER A 213 13.70 0.21 21.85
N GLN A 214 12.48 -0.22 21.46
CA GLN A 214 11.77 -1.33 22.09
C GLN A 214 12.49 -2.67 21.85
N ARG A 215 13.04 -2.90 20.66
CA ARG A 215 13.85 -4.11 20.38
C ARG A 215 15.09 -4.19 21.26
N VAL A 216 15.85 -3.09 21.39
CA VAL A 216 17.05 -3.05 22.23
C VAL A 216 16.72 -3.34 23.70
N THR A 217 15.56 -2.90 24.20
CA THR A 217 15.13 -3.23 25.57
C THR A 217 14.75 -4.70 25.74
N THR A 218 14.07 -5.29 24.76
CA THR A 218 13.65 -6.69 24.81
C THR A 218 14.85 -7.64 24.71
N ASP A 219 15.78 -7.41 23.77
CA ASP A 219 16.97 -8.25 23.59
C ASP A 219 17.88 -8.21 24.85
N ARG A 220 17.99 -7.04 25.50
CA ARG A 220 18.73 -6.93 26.78
C ARG A 220 18.04 -7.64 27.95
N GLN A 221 16.71 -7.75 27.94
CA GLN A 221 15.98 -8.48 28.97
C GLN A 221 16.09 -10.00 28.77
N THR A 222 16.07 -10.49 27.53
CA THR A 222 16.31 -11.90 27.22
C THR A 222 17.74 -12.32 27.57
N ASP A 223 18.74 -11.52 27.21
CA ASP A 223 20.15 -11.78 27.58
C ASP A 223 20.38 -11.73 29.09
N ALA A 224 19.65 -10.88 29.83
CA ALA A 224 19.74 -10.80 31.29
C ALA A 224 19.05 -11.96 32.02
N LEU A 225 18.12 -12.67 31.36
CA LEU A 225 17.48 -13.88 31.88
C LEU A 225 18.32 -15.14 31.62
N GLU A 226 19.26 -15.09 30.67
CA GLU A 226 20.26 -16.14 30.42
C GLU A 226 21.60 -15.82 31.12
N LEU A 227 21.69 -16.06 32.44
CA LEU A 227 22.98 -16.18 33.14
C LEU A 227 23.08 -17.49 33.95
N PRO A 228 24.29 -18.06 34.11
CA PRO A 228 24.49 -19.49 33.98
C PRO A 228 24.56 -20.26 35.31
N GLY A 229 24.10 -21.52 35.27
CA GLY A 229 24.77 -22.61 35.99
C GLY A 229 23.85 -23.65 36.64
N GLU A 230 24.08 -24.92 36.32
CA GLU A 230 24.52 -25.82 37.39
C GLU A 230 25.92 -26.35 37.03
N PRO A 231 26.88 -26.34 37.97
CA PRO A 231 28.18 -26.96 37.77
C PRO A 231 28.00 -28.47 37.71
N HIS A 232 28.45 -29.07 36.60
CA HIS A 232 28.61 -30.51 36.50
C HIS A 232 29.57 -30.96 37.59
N PRO A 233 29.22 -31.92 38.47
CA PRO A 233 30.13 -32.37 39.51
C PRO A 233 31.31 -33.09 38.84
N ASP A 234 32.50 -32.61 39.14
CA ASP A 234 33.79 -33.20 38.80
C ASP A 234 33.93 -34.54 39.53
N PRO A 235 34.10 -35.68 38.86
CA PRO A 235 34.39 -36.93 39.55
C PRO A 235 35.85 -36.91 39.99
N THR A 236 36.08 -36.54 41.25
CA THR A 236 37.35 -36.73 41.94
C THR A 236 37.83 -38.16 41.80
N ALA A 237 39.06 -38.30 41.31
CA ALA A 237 39.84 -39.50 41.40
C ALA A 237 40.33 -39.74 42.84
N GLU A 238 40.04 -40.92 43.36
CA GLU A 238 40.75 -41.66 44.41
C GLU A 238 40.52 -43.15 44.10
N ASP A 239 41.36 -44.13 44.37
CA ASP A 239 42.79 -44.30 44.50
C ASP A 239 42.96 -45.84 44.64
N THR A 240 44.01 -46.42 44.04
CA THR A 240 44.73 -47.62 44.52
C THR A 240 44.11 -49.05 44.48
N GLN A 241 45.00 -50.01 44.07
CA GLN A 241 45.01 -51.49 44.22
C GLN A 241 44.11 -52.29 43.27
N ARG A 242 44.62 -53.11 42.35
CA ARG A 242 45.67 -54.16 42.44
C ARG A 242 46.15 -54.61 41.07
#